data_AF-A0A427BBT8-F1
#
_entry.id   AF-A0A427BBT8-F1
#
_cell.length_a   1.000
_cell.length_b   1.000
_cell.length_c   1.000
_cell.angle_alpha   90.00
_cell.angle_beta   90.00
_cell.angle_gamma   90.00
#
_symmetry.space_group_name_H-M   'P 1'
#
loop_
_entity.id
_entity.type
_entity.pdbx_description
1 polymer ?
#
loop_
_entity_poly.entity_id
_entity_poly.type
_entity_poly.pdbx_seq_one_letter_code
_entity_poly.pdbx_strand_id
1 'polypeptide(L)' 'MQLEGAAGRACIYKSGLFGTFKHIIRTEGFRGLYRGILPEYLKVVPSVGIVFMTYETLKSIFSSIPADD' A
#
# COMPACT_ATOMS: atom_id res chain seq x y z
N MET A 1 -41.09 11.06 24.78
CA MET A 1 -40.24 9.92 25.14
C MET A 1 -39.18 9.76 24.06
N GLN A 2 -37.92 9.97 24.41
CA GLN A 2 -36.76 9.79 23.53
C GLN A 2 -36.42 8.30 23.48
N LEU A 3 -36.83 7.59 22.44
CA LEU A 3 -36.44 6.20 22.23
C LEU A 3 -36.42 5.92 20.72
N GLU A 4 -35.22 5.99 20.14
CA GLU A 4 -34.72 5.33 18.92
C GLU A 4 -33.37 6.02 18.62
N GLY A 5 -32.26 5.71 19.30
CA GLY A 5 -31.84 4.39 19.73
C GLY A 5 -31.14 3.67 18.59
N ALA A 6 -29.91 4.13 18.27
CA ALA A 6 -28.88 3.33 17.61
C ALA A 6 -29.31 2.50 16.39
N ALA A 7 -29.69 3.16 15.29
CA ALA A 7 -29.51 2.55 13.98
C ALA A 7 -27.99 2.47 13.72
N GLY A 8 -27.37 1.42 14.28
CA GLY A 8 -26.01 1.04 14.01
C GLY A 8 -25.81 1.08 12.50
N ARG A 9 -24.84 1.87 12.05
CA ARG A 9 -24.32 1.76 10.70
C ARG A 9 -23.68 0.38 10.61
N ALA A 10 -24.51 -0.61 10.32
CA ALA A 10 -24.13 -1.96 10.00
C ALA A 10 -23.02 -1.84 8.95
N CYS A 11 -21.85 -2.34 9.32
CA CYS A 11 -20.65 -2.43 8.52
C CYS A 11 -21.00 -2.56 7.02
N ILE A 12 -20.95 -1.44 6.28
CA ILE A 12 -21.17 -1.40 4.82
C ILE A 12 -19.91 -1.92 4.12
N TYR A 13 -19.49 -3.12 4.50
CA TYR A 13 -18.51 -3.93 3.80
C TYR A 13 -19.05 -5.36 3.74
N LYS A 14 -20.31 -5.50 3.28
CA LYS A 14 -20.88 -6.82 2.94
C LYS A 14 -20.25 -7.44 1.69
N SER A 15 -19.40 -6.68 1.01
CA SER A 15 -18.52 -7.13 -0.06
C SER A 15 -17.11 -6.80 0.41
N GLY A 16 -16.31 -7.81 0.73
CA GLY A 16 -14.90 -7.59 1.08
C GLY A 16 -14.16 -6.81 -0.01
N LEU A 17 -12.89 -6.47 0.24
CA LEU A 17 -12.02 -5.70 -0.68
C LEU A 17 -12.22 -6.09 -2.16
N PHE A 18 -12.37 -7.39 -2.42
CA PHE A 18 -12.57 -8.00 -3.73
C PHE A 18 -13.85 -7.57 -4.47
N GLY A 19 -14.97 -7.37 -3.78
CA GLY A 19 -16.24 -6.97 -4.42
C GLY A 19 -16.25 -5.50 -4.82
N THR A 20 -15.68 -4.64 -4.00
CA THR A 20 -15.44 -3.22 -4.33
C THR A 20 -14.44 -3.10 -5.46
N PHE A 21 -13.36 -3.89 -5.44
CA PHE A 21 -12.36 -3.96 -6.51
C PHE A 21 -12.98 -4.37 -7.85
N LYS A 22 -13.82 -5.40 -7.85
CA LYS A 22 -14.55 -5.86 -9.05
C LYS A 22 -15.50 -4.79 -9.60
N HIS A 23 -16.14 -4.02 -8.74
CA HIS A 23 -17.03 -2.92 -9.14
C HIS A 23 -16.23 -1.79 -9.81
N ILE A 24 -15.14 -1.34 -9.20
CA ILE A 24 -14.26 -0.28 -9.74
C ILE A 24 -13.69 -0.67 -11.11
N ILE A 25 -13.22 -1.91 -11.27
CA ILE A 25 -12.71 -2.41 -12.57
C ILE A 25 -13.80 -2.38 -13.64
N ARG A 26 -15.04 -2.71 -13.30
CA ARG A 26 -16.15 -2.73 -14.26
C ARG A 26 -16.63 -1.33 -14.64
N THR A 27 -16.53 -0.37 -13.72
CA THR A 27 -17.03 1.00 -13.93
C THR A 27 -16.00 1.90 -14.63
N GLU A 28 -14.72 1.81 -14.27
CA GLU A 28 -13.66 2.69 -14.79
C GLU A 28 -12.55 1.96 -15.57
N GLY A 29 -12.60 0.63 -15.62
CA GLY A 29 -11.57 -0.20 -16.25
C GLY A 29 -10.30 -0.37 -15.40
N PHE A 30 -9.38 -1.19 -15.90
CA PHE A 30 -8.06 -1.40 -15.27
C PHE A 30 -7.30 -0.07 -15.09
N ARG A 31 -7.43 0.87 -16.04
CA ARG A 31 -6.68 2.13 -16.03
C ARG A 31 -7.15 3.10 -14.93
N GLY A 32 -8.41 3.03 -14.51
CA GLY A 32 -8.92 3.79 -13.35
C GLY A 32 -8.33 3.32 -12.03
N LEU A 33 -8.16 2.00 -11.88
CA LEU A 33 -7.54 1.40 -10.70
C LEU A 33 -6.05 1.77 -10.56
N TYR A 34 -5.31 1.77 -11.68
CA TYR A 34 -3.91 2.19 -11.69
C TYR A 34 -3.75 3.69 -11.44
N ARG A 35 -4.70 4.55 -11.78
CA ARG A 35 -4.56 6.00 -11.54
C ARG A 35 -4.53 6.38 -10.05
N GLY A 36 -5.10 5.56 -9.16
CA GLY A 36 -5.06 5.78 -7.70
C GLY A 36 -3.91 5.05 -7.00
N ILE A 37 -3.55 3.85 -7.46
CA ILE A 37 -2.46 3.06 -6.88
C ILE A 37 -1.09 3.57 -7.36
N LEU A 38 -0.95 3.91 -8.64
CA LEU A 38 0.30 4.37 -9.23
C LEU A 38 0.90 5.60 -8.52
N PRO A 39 0.16 6.67 -8.14
CA PRO A 39 0.76 7.79 -7.41
C PRO A 39 1.28 7.42 -6.02
N GLU A 40 0.63 6.50 -5.31
CA GLU A 40 1.13 5.99 -4.02
C GLU A 40 2.43 5.20 -4.22
N TYR A 41 2.47 4.31 -5.23
CA TYR A 41 3.69 3.57 -5.57
C TYR A 41 4.81 4.49 -6.05
N LEU A 42 4.52 5.46 -6.91
CA LEU A 42 5.50 6.45 -7.39
C LEU A 42 6.13 7.24 -6.25
N LYS A 43 5.39 7.49 -5.16
CA LYS A 43 5.91 8.14 -3.95
C LYS A 43 6.75 7.18 -3.09
N VAL A 44 6.36 5.91 -2.99
CA VAL A 44 7.07 4.90 -2.18
C VAL A 44 8.35 4.41 -2.85
N VAL A 45 8.38 4.32 -4.19
CA VAL A 45 9.53 3.87 -4.99
C VAL A 45 10.84 4.60 -4.65
N PRO A 46 10.91 5.96 -4.62
CA PRO A 46 12.15 6.64 -4.28
C PRO A 46 12.59 6.36 -2.84
N SER A 47 11.65 6.25 -1.89
CA SER A 47 11.98 5.90 -0.50
C SER A 47 12.60 4.51 -0.40
N VAL A 48 12.01 3.52 -1.07
CA VAL A 48 12.54 2.15 -1.10
C VAL A 48 13.89 2.11 -1.81
N GLY A 49 14.08 2.89 -2.89
CA GLY A 49 15.35 3.00 -3.60
C GLY A 49 16.48 3.57 -2.72
N ILE A 50 16.20 4.59 -1.92
CA ILE A 50 17.19 5.18 -0.99
C ILE A 50 17.59 4.18 0.10
N VAL A 51 16.62 3.46 0.67
CA VAL A 51 16.88 2.42 1.67
C VAL A 51 17.75 1.31 1.07
N PHE A 52 17.44 0.89 -0.16
CA PHE A 52 18.20 -0.13 -0.87
C PHE A 52 19.64 0.32 -1.15
N MET A 53 19.84 1.52 -1.70
CA MET A 53 21.17 2.10 -1.92
C MET A 53 21.97 2.20 -0.61
N THR A 54 21.32 2.65 0.46
CA THR A 54 21.96 2.78 1.79
C THR A 54 22.40 1.41 2.29
N TYR A 55 21.52 0.40 2.19
CA TYR A 55 21.83 -0.96 2.58
C TYR A 55 22.99 -1.54 1.78
N GLU A 56 23.01 -1.38 0.45
CA GLU A 56 24.12 -1.86 -0.38
C GLU A 56 25.44 -1.13 -0.07
N THR A 57 25.38 0.18 0.17
CA THR A 57 26.56 0.98 0.54
C THR A 57 27.13 0.53 1.88
N LEU A 58 26.28 0.38 2.91
CA LEU A 58 26.71 -0.13 4.21
C LEU A 58 27.23 -1.56 4.09
N LYS A 59 26.54 -2.43 3.36
CA LYS A 59 26.99 -3.82 3.15
C LYS A 59 28.34 -3.86 2.43
N SER A 60 28.57 -3.01 1.44
CA SER A 60 29.84 -2.91 0.73
C SER A 60 30.96 -2.45 1.67
N ILE A 61 30.73 -1.41 2.47
CA ILE A 61 31.68 -0.92 3.48
C ILE A 61 31.97 -2.00 4.53
N PHE A 62 30.94 -2.68 5.03
CA PHE A 62 31.07 -3.70 6.06
C PHE A 62 31.70 -5.00 5.52
N SER A 63 31.44 -5.36 4.26
CA SER A 63 32.12 -6.50 3.61
C SER A 63 33.54 -6.16 3.19
N SER A 64 33.87 -4.87 3.05
CA SER A 64 35.23 -4.39 2.79
C SER A 64 36.09 -4.29 4.03
N ILE A 65 35.52 -4.42 5.23
CA ILE A 65 36.24 -4.80 6.44
C ILE A 65 36.49 -6.30 6.32
N PRO A 66 37.73 -6.75 6.06
CA PRO A 66 38.07 -8.15 6.22
C PRO A 66 37.83 -8.44 7.70
N ALA A 67 36.93 -9.37 8.00
CA ALA A 67 37.03 -10.09 9.26
C ALA A 67 38.40 -10.79 9.20
N ASP A 68 39.37 -10.20 9.89
CA ASP A 68 40.66 -10.80 10.23
C ASP A 68 40.35 -12.03 11.09
N ASP A 69 40.48 -13.23 10.50
CA ASP A 69 40.80 -14.45 11.25
C ASP A 69 42.29 -14.44 11.60
#